data_AF-A0A7S4UW43-F1
#
_entry.id   AF-A0A7S4UW43-F1
#
_cell.length_a   1.000
_cell.length_b   1.000
_cell.length_c   1.000
_cell.angle_alpha   90.00
_cell.angle_beta   90.00
_cell.angle_gamma   90.00
#
_symmetry.space_group_name_H-M   'P 1'
#
loop_
_entity.id
_entity.type
_entity.pdbx_description
1 polymer ?
#
loop_
_entity_poly.entity_id
_entity_poly.type
_entity_poly.pdbx_seq_one_letter_code
_entity_poly.pdbx_strand_id
1 'polypeptide(L)'
;TVSKEPAVSRTLPRMAAGSALASLLDDHGGPLDSGRYGALVEELSRAAEDWRLRGAAKDPLWRALVNSPERMVHELEDAPVPLQALLDSLVLHPGDREEPEEQRGQVCVVDLCAGKAFIALALLSLAERRPELRRRLGGVAIVEKRRIAHEHIAQVALELEIPFFDLSGENIHDGSFPGRLVDCLPSGLPIGFVAVHLCGRLSARAVELFNVLGSRCAFLFLAPCCMPSGVPGRAGGRERRRGQRQVSVRQGEMPLDELAAQDDKALRKVRWQRDRHLCWNCGDPGHAKADCPDPRRTQQASGASAGAAAQICLVGVGESTDPFSAWVDALASAVADRSLVRRLDVALPRPAGAEPPAARPPAEHVDWHDGRKGSWILAARRSFSVPA
;
A
#
# COMPACT_ATOMS: atom_id res chain seq x y z
N THR A 1 8.84 -37.38 -36.62
CA THR A 1 7.56 -36.78 -36.17
C THR A 1 7.20 -37.41 -34.84
N VAL A 2 7.60 -36.78 -33.74
CA VAL A 2 7.24 -37.24 -32.39
C VAL A 2 5.85 -36.68 -32.09
N SER A 3 4.84 -37.53 -32.14
CA SER A 3 3.46 -37.18 -31.79
C SER A 3 3.42 -36.75 -30.32
N LYS A 4 3.13 -35.46 -30.08
CA LYS A 4 2.77 -34.97 -28.76
C LYS A 4 1.41 -35.55 -28.40
N GLU A 5 1.36 -36.35 -27.34
CA GLU A 5 0.10 -36.77 -26.75
C GLU A 5 -0.73 -35.54 -26.33
N PRO A 6 -2.05 -35.56 -26.54
CA PRO A 6 -2.92 -34.47 -26.10
C PRO A 6 -2.88 -34.40 -24.57
N ALA A 7 -2.56 -33.21 -24.05
CA ALA A 7 -2.55 -32.97 -22.62
C ALA A 7 -3.92 -33.34 -22.03
N VAL A 8 -3.94 -34.35 -21.16
CA VAL A 8 -5.14 -34.77 -20.44
C VAL A 8 -5.61 -33.57 -19.62
N SER A 9 -6.73 -32.98 -20.04
CA SER A 9 -7.41 -31.92 -19.31
C SER A 9 -7.84 -32.48 -17.95
N ARG A 10 -7.05 -32.19 -16.91
CA ARG A 10 -7.46 -32.41 -15.52
C ARG A 10 -8.55 -31.40 -15.22
N THR A 11 -9.79 -31.78 -15.46
CA THR A 11 -10.95 -31.14 -14.84
C THR A 11 -10.79 -31.32 -13.33
N LEU A 12 -10.36 -30.27 -12.64
CA LEU A 12 -10.36 -30.23 -11.19
C LEU A 12 -11.78 -30.55 -10.72
N PRO A 13 -11.97 -31.49 -9.78
CA PRO A 13 -13.28 -31.80 -9.26
C PRO A 13 -13.92 -30.50 -8.76
N ARG A 14 -15.18 -30.31 -9.16
CA ARG A 14 -16.01 -29.16 -8.80
C ARG A 14 -16.38 -29.31 -7.32
N MET A 15 -15.40 -29.14 -6.43
CA MET A 15 -15.64 -29.03 -4.99
C MET A 15 -16.54 -27.81 -4.77
N ALA A 16 -17.49 -27.92 -3.83
CA ALA A 16 -18.24 -26.76 -3.37
C ALA A 16 -17.22 -25.71 -2.93
N ALA A 17 -17.13 -24.60 -3.68
CA ALA A 17 -16.00 -23.68 -3.58
C ALA A 17 -15.82 -23.14 -2.15
N GLY A 18 -16.94 -22.96 -1.44
CA GLY A 18 -17.06 -22.68 -0.01
C GLY A 18 -16.17 -23.52 0.89
N SER A 19 -16.22 -24.85 0.78
CA SER A 19 -15.50 -25.72 1.71
C SER A 19 -14.03 -25.85 1.34
N ALA A 20 -13.66 -25.65 0.07
CA ALA A 20 -12.28 -25.82 -0.38
C ALA A 20 -11.39 -24.66 0.05
N LEU A 21 -11.88 -23.42 -0.05
CA LEU A 21 -11.10 -22.25 0.36
C LEU A 21 -10.99 -22.13 1.89
N ALA A 22 -12.08 -22.44 2.60
CA ALA A 22 -12.07 -22.52 4.07
C ALA A 22 -11.14 -23.64 4.56
N SER A 23 -11.23 -24.84 3.97
CA SER A 23 -10.32 -25.95 4.31
C SER A 23 -8.87 -25.61 4.01
N LEU A 24 -8.56 -24.91 2.90
CA LEU A 24 -7.20 -24.47 2.61
C LEU A 24 -6.67 -23.47 3.65
N LEU A 25 -7.52 -22.55 4.12
CA LEU A 25 -7.14 -21.62 5.19
C LEU A 25 -6.88 -22.40 6.50
N ASP A 26 -7.71 -23.38 6.82
CA ASP A 26 -7.53 -24.24 8.00
C ASP A 26 -6.24 -25.06 7.92
N ASP A 27 -5.94 -25.66 6.75
CA ASP A 27 -4.75 -26.48 6.50
C ASP A 27 -3.45 -25.67 6.55
N HIS A 28 -3.51 -24.37 6.24
CA HIS A 28 -2.37 -23.45 6.32
C HIS A 28 -2.24 -22.75 7.68
N GLY A 29 -2.97 -23.22 8.69
CA GLY A 29 -2.85 -22.78 10.08
C GLY A 29 -3.82 -21.67 10.49
N GLY A 30 -4.77 -21.30 9.63
CA GLY A 30 -5.83 -20.33 9.88
C GLY A 30 -5.31 -18.90 10.14
N PRO A 31 -5.88 -17.84 9.54
CA PRO A 31 -5.40 -16.50 9.80
C PRO A 31 -5.94 -16.02 11.14
N LEU A 32 -5.03 -15.71 12.07
CA LEU A 32 -5.27 -14.84 13.21
C LEU A 32 -6.24 -15.49 14.24
N ASP A 33 -6.24 -15.02 15.49
CA ASP A 33 -7.17 -15.54 16.49
C ASP A 33 -8.62 -15.44 15.98
N SER A 34 -9.32 -16.58 15.89
CA SER A 34 -10.61 -16.75 15.19
C SER A 34 -11.70 -15.83 15.73
N GLY A 35 -11.54 -15.32 16.96
CA GLY A 35 -12.48 -14.40 17.58
C GLY A 35 -12.60 -13.04 16.88
N ARG A 36 -11.49 -12.39 16.50
CA ARG A 36 -11.54 -11.00 15.97
C ARG A 36 -11.72 -10.93 14.47
N TYR A 37 -11.04 -11.79 13.73
CA TYR A 37 -10.97 -11.69 12.26
C TYR A 37 -11.77 -12.77 11.54
N GLY A 38 -12.23 -13.81 12.25
CA GLY A 38 -12.89 -14.97 11.63
C GLY A 38 -14.08 -14.60 10.75
N ALA A 39 -14.97 -13.72 11.22
CA ALA A 39 -16.12 -13.26 10.43
C ALA A 39 -15.71 -12.53 9.15
N LEU A 40 -14.66 -11.70 9.22
CA LEU A 40 -14.15 -10.99 8.05
C LEU A 40 -13.49 -11.93 7.05
N VAL A 41 -12.74 -12.93 7.54
CA VAL A 41 -12.12 -13.96 6.69
C VAL A 41 -13.20 -14.73 5.93
N GLU A 42 -14.27 -15.17 6.60
CA GLU A 42 -15.39 -15.84 5.93
C GLU A 42 -16.05 -14.96 4.87
N GLU A 43 -16.26 -13.67 5.15
CA GLU A 43 -16.82 -12.72 4.18
C GLU A 43 -15.91 -12.55 2.96
N LEU A 44 -14.59 -12.48 3.18
CA LEU A 44 -13.60 -12.37 2.11
C LEU A 44 -13.50 -13.65 1.28
N SER A 45 -13.59 -14.82 1.90
CA SER A 45 -13.65 -16.10 1.19
C SER A 45 -14.87 -16.17 0.27
N ARG A 46 -16.05 -15.77 0.76
CA ARG A 46 -17.27 -15.69 -0.06
C ARG A 46 -17.12 -14.68 -1.19
N ALA A 47 -16.50 -13.52 -0.92
CA ALA A 47 -16.20 -12.53 -1.96
C ALA A 47 -15.28 -13.10 -3.05
N ALA A 48 -14.22 -13.81 -2.67
CA ALA A 48 -13.29 -14.43 -3.62
C ALA A 48 -13.97 -15.49 -4.50
N GLU A 49 -14.91 -16.25 -3.95
CA GLU A 49 -15.74 -17.17 -4.73
C GLU A 49 -16.66 -16.44 -5.71
N ASP A 50 -17.31 -15.37 -5.25
CA ASP A 50 -18.14 -14.53 -6.12
C ASP A 50 -17.31 -13.96 -7.27
N TRP A 51 -16.07 -13.52 -7.05
CA TRP A 51 -15.20 -13.05 -8.14
C TRP A 51 -14.85 -14.14 -9.15
N ARG A 52 -14.74 -15.40 -8.71
CA ARG A 52 -14.51 -16.53 -9.59
C ARG A 52 -15.73 -16.84 -10.46
N LEU A 53 -16.93 -16.60 -9.92
CA LEU A 53 -18.20 -16.82 -10.63
C LEU A 53 -18.56 -15.63 -11.53
N ARG A 54 -18.30 -14.40 -11.06
CA ARG A 54 -18.46 -13.15 -11.80
C ARG A 54 -17.35 -13.05 -12.85
N GLY A 55 -17.55 -12.20 -13.85
CA GLY A 55 -16.67 -12.09 -15.02
C GLY A 55 -15.19 -11.75 -14.74
N ALA A 56 -14.77 -11.51 -13.49
CA ALA A 56 -13.37 -11.27 -13.14
C ALA A 56 -12.45 -12.46 -13.49
N ALA A 57 -12.95 -13.70 -13.50
CA ALA A 57 -12.20 -14.85 -14.03
C ALA A 57 -11.92 -14.77 -15.55
N LYS A 58 -12.68 -13.93 -16.28
CA LYS A 58 -12.48 -13.69 -17.71
C LYS A 58 -11.32 -12.72 -17.94
N ASP A 59 -11.03 -11.80 -17.01
CA ASP A 59 -9.86 -10.92 -17.07
C ASP A 59 -8.57 -11.77 -16.99
N PRO A 60 -7.68 -11.71 -18.01
CA PRO A 60 -6.46 -12.51 -18.04
C PRO A 60 -5.54 -12.32 -16.81
N LEU A 61 -5.50 -11.13 -16.22
CA LEU A 61 -4.62 -10.79 -15.09
C LEU A 61 -5.11 -11.41 -13.79
N TRP A 62 -6.44 -11.41 -13.63
CA TRP A 62 -7.12 -12.04 -12.50
C TRP A 62 -7.27 -13.54 -12.66
N ARG A 63 -7.41 -14.04 -13.89
CA ARG A 63 -7.47 -15.48 -14.17
C ARG A 63 -6.31 -16.23 -13.52
N ALA A 64 -5.09 -15.69 -13.58
CA ALA A 64 -3.92 -16.31 -12.96
C ALA A 64 -3.88 -16.22 -11.42
N LEU A 65 -4.63 -15.28 -10.81
CA LEU A 65 -4.81 -15.19 -9.36
C LEU A 65 -5.92 -16.13 -8.90
N VAL A 66 -7.10 -15.99 -9.50
CA VAL A 66 -8.33 -16.73 -9.18
C VAL A 66 -8.21 -18.23 -9.45
N ASN A 67 -7.45 -18.62 -10.49
CA ASN A 67 -7.26 -20.04 -10.82
C ASN A 67 -6.05 -20.67 -10.10
N SER A 68 -5.33 -19.93 -9.26
CA SER A 68 -4.28 -20.48 -8.39
C SER A 68 -4.75 -20.35 -6.94
N PRO A 69 -5.36 -21.41 -6.37
CA PRO A 69 -5.84 -21.40 -4.99
C PRO A 69 -4.77 -20.92 -4.00
N GLU A 70 -3.51 -21.31 -4.21
CA GLU A 70 -2.39 -20.96 -3.33
C GLU A 70 -2.11 -19.45 -3.33
N ARG A 71 -2.18 -18.81 -4.50
CA ARG A 71 -2.01 -17.35 -4.59
C ARG A 71 -3.20 -16.62 -4.01
N MET A 72 -4.40 -17.11 -4.24
CA MET A 72 -5.61 -16.52 -3.67
C MET A 72 -5.60 -16.61 -2.14
N VAL A 73 -5.24 -17.77 -1.59
CA VAL A 73 -5.06 -17.98 -0.14
C VAL A 73 -4.02 -17.01 0.39
N HIS A 74 -2.88 -16.83 -0.30
CA HIS A 74 -1.86 -15.88 0.14
C HIS A 74 -2.37 -14.45 0.29
N GLU A 75 -3.15 -13.95 -0.68
CA GLU A 75 -3.75 -12.62 -0.60
C GLU A 75 -4.82 -12.54 0.51
N LEU A 76 -5.61 -13.61 0.68
CA LEU A 76 -6.64 -13.72 1.73
C LEU A 76 -6.06 -13.83 3.14
N GLU A 77 -4.84 -14.32 3.30
CA GLU A 77 -4.15 -14.34 4.59
C GLU A 77 -3.67 -12.94 5.01
N ASP A 78 -3.25 -12.13 4.04
CA ASP A 78 -2.64 -10.82 4.29
C ASP A 78 -3.67 -9.67 4.30
N ALA A 79 -4.88 -9.89 3.77
CA ALA A 79 -5.95 -8.89 3.69
C ALA A 79 -6.78 -8.61 4.96
N PRO A 80 -7.12 -9.60 5.83
CA PRO A 80 -8.10 -9.41 6.89
C PRO A 80 -7.75 -8.31 7.86
N VAL A 81 -6.49 -8.19 8.27
CA VAL A 81 -6.13 -7.15 9.24
C VAL A 81 -6.06 -5.74 8.66
N PRO A 82 -5.47 -5.48 7.48
CA PRO A 82 -5.60 -4.17 6.84
C PRO A 82 -7.07 -3.77 6.71
N LEU A 83 -7.92 -4.69 6.27
CA LEU A 83 -9.35 -4.42 6.07
C LEU A 83 -10.08 -4.24 7.39
N GLN A 84 -9.79 -5.02 8.43
CA GLN A 84 -10.38 -4.84 9.75
C GLN A 84 -9.93 -3.52 10.38
N ALA A 85 -8.66 -3.15 10.27
CA ALA A 85 -8.16 -1.88 10.78
C ALA A 85 -8.81 -0.69 10.06
N LEU A 86 -9.05 -0.82 8.75
CA LEU A 86 -9.81 0.14 7.96
C LEU A 86 -11.27 0.20 8.41
N LEU A 87 -11.94 -0.95 8.58
CA LEU A 87 -13.31 -1.02 9.08
C LEU A 87 -13.43 -0.38 10.47
N ASP A 88 -12.49 -0.67 11.37
CA ASP A 88 -12.44 -0.07 12.70
C ASP A 88 -12.28 1.46 12.62
N SER A 89 -11.48 1.94 11.66
CA SER A 89 -11.23 3.37 11.45
C SER A 89 -12.40 4.09 10.76
N LEU A 90 -13.11 3.43 9.85
CA LEU A 90 -14.23 4.02 9.11
C LEU A 90 -15.57 3.90 9.85
N VAL A 91 -15.78 2.81 10.58
CA VAL A 91 -17.10 2.45 11.13
C VAL A 91 -17.15 2.57 12.65
N LEU A 92 -16.09 2.14 13.35
CA LEU A 92 -16.13 1.87 14.79
C LEU A 92 -15.41 2.90 15.67
N HIS A 93 -15.24 4.16 15.22
CA HIS A 93 -14.52 5.15 16.02
C HIS A 93 -15.09 5.24 17.47
N PRO A 94 -14.32 4.81 18.50
CA PRO A 94 -14.87 4.56 19.84
C PRO A 94 -15.33 5.81 20.59
N GLY A 95 -14.94 7.00 20.12
CA GLY A 95 -15.35 8.29 20.70
C GLY A 95 -16.66 8.83 20.14
N ASP A 96 -17.16 8.30 19.03
CA ASP A 96 -18.19 8.96 18.21
C ASP A 96 -19.61 8.51 18.58
N ARG A 97 -19.86 8.04 19.80
CA ARG A 97 -21.24 7.74 20.22
C ARG A 97 -22.13 8.98 20.25
N GLU A 98 -21.54 10.18 20.22
CA GLU A 98 -22.27 11.44 20.30
C GLU A 98 -22.32 12.23 18.98
N GLU A 99 -21.44 11.96 17.99
CA GLU A 99 -21.52 12.66 16.71
C GLU A 99 -22.59 12.04 15.79
N PRO A 100 -23.56 12.85 15.31
CA PRO A 100 -24.56 12.40 14.35
C PRO A 100 -23.93 11.73 13.12
N GLU A 101 -24.55 10.65 12.63
CA GLU A 101 -24.06 9.91 11.45
C GLU A 101 -23.85 10.84 10.23
N GLU A 102 -24.66 11.90 10.11
CA GLU A 102 -24.59 12.92 9.06
C GLU A 102 -23.31 13.77 9.08
N GLN A 103 -22.65 13.89 10.24
CA GLN A 103 -21.41 14.65 10.39
C GLN A 103 -20.18 13.80 10.07
N ARG A 104 -20.35 12.48 10.00
CA ARG A 104 -19.24 11.56 9.75
C ARG A 104 -18.86 11.59 8.28
N GLY A 105 -17.83 12.35 7.96
CA GLY A 105 -17.32 12.50 6.59
C GLY A 105 -16.97 11.18 5.91
N GLN A 106 -17.09 11.18 4.58
CA GLN A 106 -16.61 10.09 3.73
C GLN A 106 -15.07 10.10 3.65
N VAL A 107 -14.47 8.98 3.25
CA VAL A 107 -13.02 8.85 3.03
C VAL A 107 -12.75 8.23 1.67
N CYS A 108 -11.75 8.73 0.95
CA CYS A 108 -11.18 8.06 -0.22
C CYS A 108 -10.08 7.10 0.23
N VAL A 109 -10.25 5.80 -0.01
CA VAL A 109 -9.24 4.80 0.33
C VAL A 109 -8.32 4.59 -0.86
N VAL A 110 -7.01 4.70 -0.64
CA VAL A 110 -5.97 4.58 -1.65
C VAL A 110 -5.14 3.33 -1.35
N ASP A 111 -5.23 2.34 -2.25
CA ASP A 111 -4.43 1.10 -2.23
C ASP A 111 -3.06 1.37 -2.87
N LEU A 112 -2.01 1.47 -2.04
CA LEU A 112 -0.67 1.81 -2.47
C LEU A 112 0.10 0.57 -2.92
N CYS A 113 0.70 0.65 -4.12
CA CYS A 113 1.38 -0.49 -4.76
C CYS A 113 0.44 -1.69 -4.92
N ALA A 114 -0.78 -1.40 -5.36
CA ALA A 114 -1.91 -2.32 -5.35
C ALA A 114 -1.65 -3.62 -6.15
N GLY A 115 -0.73 -3.61 -7.12
CA GLY A 115 -0.50 -4.74 -8.01
C GLY A 115 -1.78 -5.13 -8.75
N LYS A 116 -2.37 -6.27 -8.37
CA LYS A 116 -3.66 -6.73 -8.92
C LYS A 116 -4.87 -6.08 -8.23
N ALA A 117 -4.62 -5.23 -7.24
CA ALA A 117 -5.61 -4.48 -6.47
C ALA A 117 -6.62 -5.38 -5.75
N PHE A 118 -6.08 -6.43 -5.12
CA PHE A 118 -6.85 -7.37 -4.31
C PHE A 118 -7.55 -6.66 -3.15
N ILE A 119 -6.84 -5.78 -2.42
CA ILE A 119 -7.38 -5.05 -1.27
C ILE A 119 -8.51 -4.11 -1.72
N ALA A 120 -8.33 -3.37 -2.81
CA ALA A 120 -9.37 -2.50 -3.36
C ALA A 120 -10.64 -3.30 -3.75
N LEU A 121 -10.49 -4.44 -4.44
CA LEU A 121 -11.62 -5.28 -4.82
C LEU A 121 -12.31 -5.92 -3.59
N ALA A 122 -11.53 -6.37 -2.61
CA ALA A 122 -12.01 -6.86 -1.32
C ALA A 122 -12.84 -5.80 -0.60
N LEU A 123 -12.33 -4.56 -0.53
CA LEU A 123 -13.02 -3.43 0.10
C LEU A 123 -14.37 -3.13 -0.56
N LEU A 124 -14.42 -3.06 -1.90
CA LEU A 124 -15.66 -2.84 -2.63
C LEU A 124 -16.67 -3.98 -2.40
N SER A 125 -16.19 -5.22 -2.36
CA SER A 125 -17.05 -6.39 -2.11
C SER A 125 -17.60 -6.40 -0.67
N LEU A 126 -16.85 -5.88 0.30
CA LEU A 126 -17.36 -5.65 1.66
C LEU A 126 -18.37 -4.51 1.66
N ALA A 127 -18.15 -3.43 0.92
CA ALA A 127 -19.08 -2.31 0.82
C ALA A 127 -20.42 -2.72 0.17
N GLU A 128 -20.40 -3.65 -0.79
CA GLU A 128 -21.63 -4.27 -1.36
C GLU A 128 -22.48 -4.94 -0.25
N ARG A 129 -21.83 -5.56 0.74
CA ARG A 129 -22.49 -6.34 1.81
C ARG A 129 -22.75 -5.53 3.08
N ARG A 130 -22.05 -4.41 3.28
CA ARG A 130 -22.06 -3.59 4.49
C ARG A 130 -22.45 -2.14 4.14
N PRO A 131 -23.75 -1.79 4.18
CA PRO A 131 -24.23 -0.46 3.80
C PRO A 131 -23.55 0.69 4.57
N GLU A 132 -23.19 0.47 5.83
CA GLU A 132 -22.45 1.41 6.66
C GLU A 132 -21.05 1.71 6.11
N LEU A 133 -20.33 0.69 5.61
CA LEU A 133 -19.05 0.89 4.95
C LEU A 133 -19.25 1.66 3.64
N ARG A 134 -20.24 1.27 2.83
CA ARG A 134 -20.57 1.94 1.56
C ARG A 134 -20.84 3.43 1.77
N ARG A 135 -21.60 3.81 2.80
CA ARG A 135 -21.87 5.22 3.13
C ARG A 135 -20.60 6.00 3.48
N ARG A 136 -19.62 5.36 4.11
CA ARG A 136 -18.35 5.99 4.53
C ARG A 136 -17.28 6.03 3.44
N LEU A 137 -17.42 5.22 2.39
CA LEU A 137 -16.45 5.13 1.30
C LEU A 137 -16.77 6.16 0.21
N GLY A 138 -16.10 7.31 0.25
CA GLY A 138 -16.27 8.39 -0.74
C GLY A 138 -15.55 8.14 -2.07
N GLY A 139 -14.69 7.13 -2.11
CA GLY A 139 -14.01 6.69 -3.32
C GLY A 139 -12.95 5.64 -3.03
N VAL A 140 -12.52 4.94 -4.08
CA VAL A 140 -11.40 4.01 -4.04
C VAL A 140 -10.41 4.41 -5.12
N ALA A 141 -9.15 4.55 -4.74
CA ALA A 141 -8.06 4.78 -5.67
C ALA A 141 -7.06 3.63 -5.60
N ILE A 142 -6.44 3.32 -6.73
CA ILE A 142 -5.35 2.36 -6.81
C ILE A 142 -4.11 3.06 -7.34
N VAL A 143 -2.96 2.76 -6.74
CA VAL A 143 -1.68 3.31 -7.18
C VAL A 143 -0.75 2.15 -7.49
N GLU A 144 -0.37 2.00 -8.74
CA GLU A 144 0.54 0.96 -9.18
C GLU A 144 1.48 1.51 -10.24
N LYS A 145 2.78 1.20 -10.13
CA LYS A 145 3.76 1.66 -11.12
C LYS A 145 3.58 0.98 -12.46
N ARG A 146 3.13 -0.28 -12.45
CA ARG A 146 2.81 -1.03 -13.66
C ARG A 146 1.48 -0.54 -14.22
N ARG A 147 1.40 -0.45 -15.54
CA ARG A 147 0.12 -0.20 -16.22
C ARG A 147 -0.64 -1.52 -16.31
N ILE A 148 -1.37 -1.83 -15.25
CA ILE A 148 -2.26 -2.98 -15.15
C ILE A 148 -3.66 -2.45 -15.47
N ALA A 149 -4.46 -3.23 -16.22
CA ALA A 149 -5.86 -2.86 -16.47
C ALA A 149 -6.71 -3.33 -15.29
N HIS A 150 -7.43 -2.42 -14.63
CA HIS A 150 -8.27 -2.71 -13.47
C HIS A 150 -9.76 -2.57 -13.77
N GLU A 151 -10.17 -2.92 -14.99
CA GLU A 151 -11.56 -2.82 -15.47
C GLU A 151 -12.56 -3.53 -14.56
N HIS A 152 -12.16 -4.68 -13.98
CA HIS A 152 -13.00 -5.43 -13.04
C HIS A 152 -13.30 -4.63 -11.75
N ILE A 153 -12.38 -3.77 -11.30
CA ILE A 153 -12.60 -2.91 -10.12
C ILE A 153 -13.50 -1.74 -10.50
N ALA A 154 -13.20 -1.09 -11.63
CA ALA A 154 -14.01 0.00 -12.15
C ALA A 154 -15.48 -0.42 -12.32
N GLN A 155 -15.72 -1.64 -12.82
CA GLN A 155 -17.06 -2.19 -12.98
C GLN A 155 -17.79 -2.36 -11.63
N VAL A 156 -17.14 -2.98 -10.63
CA VAL A 156 -17.76 -3.16 -9.30
C VAL A 156 -17.99 -1.81 -8.61
N ALA A 157 -17.03 -0.88 -8.72
CA ALA A 157 -17.17 0.46 -8.17
C ALA A 157 -18.34 1.23 -8.81
N LEU A 158 -18.51 1.12 -10.13
CA LEU A 158 -19.63 1.70 -10.87
C LEU A 158 -20.97 1.12 -10.41
N GLU A 159 -21.07 -0.19 -10.24
CA GLU A 159 -22.29 -0.87 -9.72
C GLU A 159 -22.66 -0.40 -8.31
N LEU A 160 -21.66 -0.03 -7.51
CA LEU A 160 -21.84 0.49 -6.15
C LEU A 160 -21.93 2.02 -6.10
N GLU A 161 -21.86 2.71 -7.24
CA GLU A 161 -21.84 4.18 -7.33
C GLU A 161 -20.72 4.80 -6.47
N ILE A 162 -19.60 4.09 -6.33
CA ILE A 162 -18.41 4.57 -5.62
C ILE A 162 -17.41 5.09 -6.66
N PRO A 163 -16.93 6.35 -6.55
CA PRO A 163 -15.90 6.87 -7.44
C PRO A 163 -14.64 5.99 -7.43
N PHE A 164 -14.15 5.63 -8.61
CA PHE A 164 -12.92 4.86 -8.78
C PHE A 164 -11.85 5.69 -9.50
N PHE A 165 -10.65 5.72 -8.93
CA PHE A 165 -9.51 6.47 -9.45
C PHE A 165 -8.37 5.52 -9.78
N ASP A 166 -8.13 5.30 -11.07
CA ASP A 166 -7.01 4.49 -11.54
C ASP A 166 -5.76 5.36 -11.73
N LEU A 167 -4.83 5.27 -10.79
CA LEU A 167 -3.52 5.94 -10.86
C LEU A 167 -2.42 4.95 -11.28
N SER A 168 -2.77 3.97 -12.13
CA SER A 168 -1.80 3.05 -12.71
C SER A 168 -0.80 3.76 -13.63
N GLY A 169 0.47 3.39 -13.51
CA GLY A 169 1.61 4.08 -14.08
C GLY A 169 2.27 5.09 -13.14
N GLU A 170 1.63 5.48 -12.04
CA GLU A 170 2.22 6.38 -11.06
C GLU A 170 3.28 5.70 -10.21
N ASN A 171 4.33 6.44 -9.91
CA ASN A 171 5.42 5.95 -9.08
C ASN A 171 5.43 6.73 -7.78
N ILE A 172 5.10 6.07 -6.67
CA ILE A 172 5.09 6.74 -5.37
C ILE A 172 6.45 7.32 -4.99
N HIS A 173 7.57 6.84 -5.56
CA HIS A 173 8.90 7.44 -5.33
C HIS A 173 9.10 8.79 -6.03
N ASP A 174 8.21 9.18 -6.95
CA ASP A 174 8.28 10.49 -7.57
C ASP A 174 8.00 11.58 -6.52
N GLY A 175 8.82 12.62 -6.54
CA GLY A 175 8.73 13.73 -5.60
C GLY A 175 7.42 14.49 -5.75
N SER A 176 6.90 14.59 -6.97
CA SER A 176 5.64 15.30 -7.27
C SER A 176 4.39 14.42 -7.22
N PHE A 177 4.53 13.12 -6.96
CA PHE A 177 3.39 12.22 -6.81
C PHE A 177 2.34 12.71 -5.80
N PRO A 178 2.67 13.25 -4.62
CA PRO A 178 1.63 13.66 -3.69
C PRO A 178 0.80 14.85 -4.20
N GLY A 179 1.37 15.75 -5.02
CA GLY A 179 0.62 16.79 -5.72
C GLY A 179 -0.40 16.20 -6.70
N ARG A 180 0.05 15.33 -7.60
CA ARG A 180 -0.84 14.63 -8.55
C ARG A 180 -1.92 13.81 -7.85
N LEU A 181 -1.58 13.14 -6.75
CA LEU A 181 -2.55 12.38 -5.96
C LEU A 181 -3.66 13.29 -5.44
N VAL A 182 -3.32 14.47 -4.91
CA VAL A 182 -4.32 15.44 -4.44
C VAL A 182 -5.15 15.99 -5.59
N ASP A 183 -4.54 16.30 -6.73
CA ASP A 183 -5.24 16.86 -7.90
C ASP A 183 -6.21 15.86 -8.54
N CYS A 184 -5.89 14.56 -8.48
CA CYS A 184 -6.75 13.51 -9.04
C CYS A 184 -7.93 13.12 -8.13
N LEU A 185 -7.83 13.39 -6.83
CA LEU A 185 -8.86 13.00 -5.86
C LEU A 185 -9.80 14.18 -5.56
N PRO A 186 -11.07 13.91 -5.18
CA PRO A 186 -12.02 14.97 -4.86
C PRO A 186 -11.46 15.90 -3.77
N SER A 187 -11.49 17.20 -4.02
CA SER A 187 -11.07 18.19 -3.03
C SER A 187 -11.91 18.06 -1.76
N GLY A 188 -11.29 18.25 -0.59
CA GLY A 188 -11.97 18.14 0.71
C GLY A 188 -12.15 16.71 1.24
N LEU A 189 -12.24 15.67 0.41
CA LEU A 189 -12.45 14.28 0.84
C LEU A 189 -11.21 13.61 1.49
N PRO A 190 -11.14 13.35 2.81
CA PRO A 190 -9.96 12.78 3.45
C PRO A 190 -9.44 11.50 2.78
N ILE A 191 -8.13 11.29 2.84
CA ILE A 191 -7.44 10.16 2.18
C ILE A 191 -7.00 9.11 3.21
N GLY A 192 -7.37 7.85 3.04
CA GLY A 192 -6.86 6.74 3.84
C GLY A 192 -5.94 5.85 3.02
N PHE A 193 -4.69 5.64 3.45
CA PHE A 193 -3.78 4.71 2.78
C PHE A 193 -3.89 3.30 3.32
N VAL A 194 -4.00 2.33 2.42
CA VAL A 194 -3.75 0.92 2.71
C VAL A 194 -2.56 0.48 1.87
N ALA A 195 -1.53 -0.04 2.52
CA ALA A 195 -0.24 -0.32 1.92
C ALA A 195 0.21 -1.73 2.33
N VAL A 196 -0.20 -2.74 1.56
CA VAL A 196 0.16 -4.15 1.78
C VAL A 196 1.21 -4.56 0.75
N HIS A 197 2.16 -5.42 1.15
CA HIS A 197 3.27 -5.86 0.30
C HIS A 197 4.16 -4.71 -0.23
N LEU A 198 4.41 -3.67 0.57
CA LEU A 198 5.38 -2.64 0.21
C LEU A 198 6.80 -3.11 0.50
N CYS A 199 7.56 -3.36 -0.57
CA CYS A 199 8.88 -3.92 -0.47
C CYS A 199 9.97 -2.83 -0.45
N GLY A 200 10.98 -3.00 0.40
CA GLY A 200 12.16 -2.14 0.44
C GLY A 200 11.83 -0.71 0.83
N ARG A 201 12.13 0.25 -0.06
CA ARG A 201 11.92 1.68 0.21
C ARG A 201 10.47 2.14 0.01
N LEU A 202 9.60 1.31 -0.54
CA LEU A 202 8.20 1.67 -0.76
C LEU A 202 7.50 1.94 0.58
N SER A 203 7.76 1.14 1.61
CA SER A 203 7.16 1.31 2.95
C SER A 203 7.56 2.63 3.61
N ALA A 204 8.85 3.01 3.52
CA ALA A 204 9.31 4.32 3.96
C ALA A 204 8.66 5.47 3.18
N ARG A 205 8.40 5.27 1.88
CA ARG A 205 7.72 6.27 1.06
C ARG A 205 6.24 6.39 1.44
N ALA A 206 5.56 5.32 1.81
CA ALA A 206 4.18 5.39 2.33
C ALA A 206 4.10 6.20 3.64
N VAL A 207 5.05 6.00 4.57
CA VAL A 207 5.17 6.84 5.78
C VAL A 207 5.41 8.30 5.42
N GLU A 208 6.30 8.58 4.46
CA GLU A 208 6.55 9.94 4.00
C GLU A 208 5.29 10.59 3.40
N LEU A 209 4.50 9.85 2.62
CA LEU A 209 3.24 10.35 2.07
C LEU A 209 2.24 10.71 3.16
N PHE A 210 2.09 9.85 4.17
CA PHE A 210 1.23 10.13 5.34
C PHE A 210 1.67 11.40 6.08
N ASN A 211 2.98 11.59 6.27
CA ASN A 211 3.53 12.79 6.91
C ASN A 211 3.27 14.04 6.08
N VAL A 212 3.63 14.01 4.80
CA VAL A 212 3.58 15.14 3.87
C VAL A 212 2.15 15.60 3.60
N LEU A 213 1.20 14.67 3.49
CA LEU A 213 -0.21 15.01 3.31
C LEU A 213 -0.88 15.50 4.59
N GLY A 214 -0.25 15.33 5.76
CA GLY A 214 -0.71 15.93 7.00
C GLY A 214 -2.17 15.64 7.30
N SER A 215 -2.95 16.70 7.52
CA SER A 215 -4.39 16.66 7.80
C SER A 215 -5.24 16.07 6.66
N ARG A 216 -4.73 16.08 5.42
CA ARG A 216 -5.41 15.47 4.26
C ARG A 216 -5.46 13.94 4.36
N CYS A 217 -4.50 13.33 5.05
CA CYS A 217 -4.43 11.89 5.20
C CYS A 217 -4.99 11.43 6.55
N ALA A 218 -6.11 10.71 6.47
CA ALA A 218 -6.86 10.18 7.59
C ALA A 218 -6.07 9.12 8.37
N PHE A 219 -5.64 8.11 7.64
CA PHE A 219 -4.92 7.00 8.22
C PHE A 219 -3.93 6.41 7.22
N LEU A 220 -2.97 5.68 7.77
CA LEU A 220 -2.07 4.80 7.05
C LEU A 220 -2.10 3.45 7.74
N PHE A 221 -2.53 2.42 7.03
CA PHE A 221 -2.22 1.04 7.37
C PHE A 221 -1.05 0.56 6.50
N LEU A 222 0.02 0.10 7.14
CA LEU A 222 1.23 -0.34 6.47
C LEU A 222 1.65 -1.75 6.92
N ALA A 223 1.67 -2.66 5.95
CA ALA A 223 2.19 -4.02 6.08
C ALA A 223 3.39 -4.21 5.12
N PRO A 224 4.62 -3.96 5.59
CA PRO A 224 5.81 -4.12 4.74
C PRO A 224 6.10 -5.60 4.43
N CYS A 225 6.49 -5.94 3.20
CA CYS A 225 6.89 -7.33 2.84
C CYS A 225 8.39 -7.59 2.97
N CYS A 226 9.20 -6.55 2.74
CA CYS A 226 10.65 -6.67 2.61
C CYS A 226 11.35 -5.44 3.17
N MET A 227 12.52 -5.67 3.75
CA MET A 227 13.45 -4.61 4.13
C MET A 227 14.22 -4.05 2.91
N PRO A 228 14.75 -2.81 2.99
CA PRO A 228 15.63 -2.27 1.96
C PRO A 228 16.91 -3.11 1.77
N SER A 229 17.45 -3.12 0.55
CA SER A 229 18.65 -3.89 0.18
C SER A 229 19.95 -3.46 0.87
N GLY A 230 19.92 -2.44 1.74
CA GLY A 230 21.06 -1.91 2.48
C GLY A 230 21.21 -2.45 3.90
N VAL A 231 20.30 -3.33 4.34
CA VAL A 231 20.36 -3.99 5.65
C VAL A 231 21.42 -5.11 5.60
N PRO A 232 22.48 -5.05 6.45
CA PRO A 232 23.52 -6.08 6.52
C PRO A 232 22.97 -7.48 6.83
N GLY A 233 23.63 -8.53 6.35
CA GLY A 233 23.34 -9.94 6.69
C GLY A 233 22.50 -10.73 5.68
N ARG A 234 22.09 -10.13 4.56
CA ARG A 234 21.21 -10.80 3.59
C ARG A 234 22.00 -11.89 2.85
N ALA A 235 21.89 -13.13 3.32
CA ALA A 235 22.55 -14.30 2.76
C ALA A 235 22.33 -14.35 1.24
N GLY A 236 23.41 -14.29 0.46
CA GLY A 236 23.36 -14.35 -1.01
C GLY A 236 23.40 -13.00 -1.75
N GLY A 237 23.42 -11.87 -1.05
CA GLY A 237 23.62 -10.56 -1.68
C GLY A 237 25.08 -10.35 -2.08
N ARG A 238 25.43 -10.52 -3.36
CA ARG A 238 26.75 -10.15 -3.90
C ARG A 238 27.23 -8.82 -3.31
N GLU A 239 28.47 -8.80 -2.83
CA GLU A 239 29.24 -7.75 -2.13
C GLU A 239 29.31 -6.34 -2.79
N ARG A 240 28.46 -6.03 -3.77
CA ARG A 240 28.72 -5.00 -4.80
C ARG A 240 27.86 -3.75 -4.77
N ARG A 241 27.16 -3.41 -3.69
CA ARG A 241 26.66 -2.04 -3.56
C ARG A 241 27.06 -1.44 -2.21
N ARG A 242 28.08 -0.56 -2.25
CA ARG A 242 28.35 0.51 -1.25
C ARG A 242 27.16 1.47 -1.06
N GLY A 243 25.95 1.10 -1.47
CA GLY A 243 24.84 1.98 -1.74
C GLY A 243 23.81 1.92 -0.62
N GLN A 244 23.74 3.01 0.14
CA GLN A 244 22.67 3.36 1.07
C GLN A 244 22.68 2.64 2.43
N ARG A 245 23.24 3.32 3.44
CA ARG A 245 23.18 2.94 4.86
C ARG A 245 22.02 3.58 5.63
N GLN A 246 21.32 4.53 4.99
CA GLN A 246 20.26 5.32 5.62
C GLN A 246 19.07 5.51 4.67
N VAL A 247 17.87 5.53 5.23
CA VAL A 247 16.64 5.91 4.53
C VAL A 247 16.13 7.21 5.15
N SER A 248 15.96 8.23 4.32
CA SER A 248 15.38 9.50 4.74
C SER A 248 13.87 9.45 4.54
N VAL A 249 13.11 9.88 5.54
CA VAL A 249 11.66 10.02 5.53
C VAL A 249 11.32 11.46 5.89
N ARG A 250 10.80 12.24 4.94
CA ARG A 250 10.38 13.62 5.20
C ARG A 250 9.31 13.67 6.29
N GLN A 251 9.44 14.62 7.20
CA GLN A 251 8.52 14.92 8.29
C GLN A 251 7.82 16.24 8.01
N GLY A 252 6.66 16.39 8.64
CA GLY A 252 5.85 17.61 8.54
C GLY A 252 4.88 17.59 7.35
N GLU A 253 3.77 18.26 7.56
CA GLU A 253 2.76 18.53 6.54
C GLU A 253 3.30 19.55 5.54
N MET A 254 3.03 19.30 4.27
CA MET A 254 3.37 20.21 3.19
C MET A 254 2.12 21.01 2.80
N PRO A 255 2.22 22.34 2.66
CA PRO A 255 1.12 23.14 2.14
C PRO A 255 0.64 22.62 0.78
N LEU A 256 -0.68 22.63 0.55
CA LEU A 256 -1.27 22.17 -0.71
C LEU A 256 -0.70 22.92 -1.92
N ASP A 257 -0.45 24.23 -1.79
CA ASP A 257 0.16 25.03 -2.85
C ASP A 257 1.59 24.57 -3.20
N GLU A 258 2.35 24.09 -2.21
CA GLU A 258 3.68 23.53 -2.45
C GLU A 258 3.61 22.16 -3.12
N LEU A 259 2.62 21.34 -2.76
CA LEU A 259 2.35 20.06 -3.41
C LEU A 259 1.99 20.24 -4.88
N ALA A 260 1.08 21.18 -5.20
CA ALA A 260 0.73 21.52 -6.58
C ALA A 260 1.95 22.05 -7.36
N ALA A 261 2.76 22.92 -6.74
CA ALA A 261 3.96 23.47 -7.37
C ALA A 261 5.05 22.42 -7.69
N GLN A 262 5.06 21.27 -7.01
CA GLN A 262 5.97 20.18 -7.34
C GLN A 262 5.61 19.53 -8.67
N ASP A 263 4.32 19.40 -8.98
CA ASP A 263 3.90 18.82 -10.25
C ASP A 263 4.22 19.74 -11.42
N ASP A 264 4.03 21.06 -11.26
CA ASP A 264 4.47 22.04 -12.26
C ASP A 264 5.96 21.93 -12.62
N LYS A 265 6.82 21.75 -11.60
CA LYS A 265 8.26 21.54 -11.83
C LYS A 265 8.54 20.21 -12.54
N ALA A 266 7.81 19.15 -12.20
CA ALA A 266 7.94 17.85 -12.85
C ALA A 266 7.44 17.89 -14.31
N LEU A 267 6.30 18.54 -14.58
CA LEU A 267 5.76 18.77 -15.91
C LEU A 267 6.72 19.59 -16.77
N ARG A 268 7.34 20.65 -16.21
CA ARG A 268 8.39 21.41 -16.90
C ARG A 268 9.58 20.52 -17.28
N LYS A 269 10.00 19.61 -16.39
CA LYS A 269 11.06 18.63 -16.68
C LYS A 269 10.67 17.64 -17.77
N VAL A 270 9.44 17.14 -17.78
CA VAL A 270 8.95 16.21 -18.81
C VAL A 270 8.81 16.91 -20.16
N ARG A 271 8.23 18.12 -20.19
CA ARG A 271 8.17 18.97 -21.39
C ARG A 271 9.57 19.21 -21.94
N TRP A 272 10.53 19.55 -21.09
CA TRP A 272 11.94 19.70 -21.48
C TRP A 272 12.56 18.42 -22.07
N GLN A 273 12.23 17.24 -21.53
CA GLN A 273 12.74 15.96 -22.06
C GLN A 273 12.16 15.60 -23.43
N ARG A 274 10.89 15.94 -23.68
CA ARG A 274 10.22 15.74 -24.98
C ARG A 274 10.68 16.79 -26.00
N ASP A 275 10.66 18.04 -25.58
CA ASP A 275 11.03 19.20 -26.38
C ASP A 275 12.48 19.55 -26.02
N ARG A 276 13.43 18.81 -26.60
CA ARG A 276 14.90 19.02 -26.46
C ARG A 276 15.39 20.44 -26.82
N HIS A 277 14.47 21.35 -27.10
CA HIS A 277 14.67 22.71 -27.52
C HIS A 277 14.31 23.76 -26.45
N LEU A 278 13.64 23.41 -25.35
CA LEU A 278 13.30 24.39 -24.29
C LEU A 278 14.50 24.63 -23.35
N CYS A 279 14.72 25.87 -22.94
CA CYS A 279 15.75 26.23 -21.98
C CYS A 279 15.32 25.90 -20.54
N TRP A 280 16.20 25.27 -19.76
CA TRP A 280 15.92 24.92 -18.36
C TRP A 280 15.81 26.13 -17.41
N ASN A 281 16.32 27.30 -17.81
CA ASN A 281 16.30 28.51 -16.98
C ASN A 281 15.00 29.30 -17.14
N CYS A 282 14.64 29.65 -18.38
CA CYS A 282 13.46 30.49 -18.67
C CYS A 282 12.25 29.70 -19.20
N GLY A 283 12.46 28.55 -19.84
CA GLY A 283 11.40 27.75 -20.47
C GLY A 283 11.19 28.00 -21.96
N ASP A 284 11.88 28.97 -22.57
CA ASP A 284 11.70 29.32 -23.98
C ASP A 284 12.49 28.37 -24.92
N PRO A 285 12.00 28.15 -26.15
CA PRO A 285 12.71 27.35 -27.14
C PRO A 285 13.97 28.05 -27.69
N GLY A 286 14.86 27.27 -28.31
CA GLY A 286 15.91 27.76 -29.20
C GLY A 286 17.29 27.95 -28.58
N HIS A 287 17.46 27.68 -27.28
CA HIS A 287 18.76 27.80 -26.61
C HIS A 287 18.90 26.82 -25.44
N ALA A 288 20.15 26.46 -25.11
CA ALA A 288 20.44 25.64 -23.93
C ALA A 288 20.53 26.52 -22.66
N LYS A 289 20.49 25.89 -21.48
CA LYS A 289 20.68 26.60 -20.18
C LYS A 289 21.95 27.46 -20.14
N ALA A 290 23.00 27.05 -20.86
CA ALA A 290 24.27 27.78 -20.93
C ALA A 290 24.16 29.10 -21.73
N ASP A 291 23.23 29.15 -22.69
CA ASP A 291 23.07 30.24 -23.66
C ASP A 291 21.81 31.08 -23.36
N CYS A 292 21.26 30.95 -22.16
CA CYS A 292 20.05 31.67 -21.77
C CYS A 292 20.33 33.17 -21.62
N PRO A 293 19.58 34.05 -22.32
CA PRO A 293 19.77 35.50 -22.23
C PRO A 293 19.28 36.06 -20.88
N ASP A 294 18.32 35.38 -20.25
CA ASP A 294 17.89 35.73 -18.90
C ASP A 294 19.04 35.45 -17.92
N PRO A 295 19.26 36.34 -16.92
CA PRO A 295 20.19 36.04 -15.85
C PRO A 295 19.83 34.66 -15.31
N ARG A 296 20.85 33.83 -15.09
CA ARG A 296 20.63 32.52 -14.46
C ARG A 296 19.75 32.82 -13.26
N ARG A 297 18.56 32.22 -13.22
CA ARG A 297 17.82 32.11 -11.98
C ARG A 297 18.80 31.40 -11.11
N THR A 298 19.53 32.17 -10.30
CA THR A 298 20.18 31.65 -9.12
C THR A 298 19.06 30.83 -8.56
N GLN A 299 19.28 29.53 -8.40
CA GLN A 299 18.56 28.87 -7.35
C GLN A 299 18.98 29.70 -6.13
N GLN A 300 18.31 30.84 -5.89
CA GLN A 300 17.91 31.27 -4.57
C GLN A 300 17.47 29.94 -4.03
N ALA A 301 18.38 29.32 -3.27
CA ALA A 301 18.14 28.05 -2.62
C ALA A 301 16.82 28.35 -1.97
N SER A 302 15.75 27.86 -2.60
CA SER A 302 14.41 28.26 -2.23
C SER A 302 14.40 27.76 -0.83
N GLY A 303 14.49 28.68 0.13
CA GLY A 303 14.64 28.39 1.53
C GLY A 303 13.34 27.81 2.07
N ALA A 304 12.58 27.09 1.22
CA ALA A 304 11.90 25.86 1.57
C ALA A 304 12.85 25.13 2.50
N SER A 305 12.64 25.41 3.78
CA SER A 305 13.27 24.75 4.90
C SER A 305 13.33 23.30 4.50
N ALA A 306 14.53 22.75 4.34
CA ALA A 306 14.67 21.32 4.13
C ALA A 306 13.93 20.70 5.30
N GLY A 307 12.67 20.28 5.06
CA GLY A 307 11.76 19.89 6.13
C GLY A 307 12.47 18.84 6.96
N ALA A 308 12.25 18.86 8.27
CA ALA A 308 12.85 17.88 9.15
C ALA A 308 12.68 16.49 8.52
N ALA A 309 13.75 15.71 8.44
CA ALA A 309 13.72 14.39 7.82
C ALA A 309 14.23 13.37 8.83
N ALA A 310 13.40 12.39 9.15
CA ALA A 310 13.81 11.26 9.97
C ALA A 310 14.80 10.41 9.17
N GLN A 311 15.92 10.04 9.77
CA GLN A 311 16.91 9.14 9.19
C GLN A 311 16.79 7.78 9.84
N ILE A 312 16.45 6.76 9.06
CA ILE A 312 16.46 5.37 9.51
C ILE A 312 17.82 4.75 9.19
N CYS A 313 18.55 4.32 10.22
CA CYS A 313 19.85 3.66 10.07
C CYS A 313 19.67 2.17 9.72
N LEU A 314 19.98 1.79 8.48
CA LEU A 314 19.83 0.41 8.02
C LEU A 314 20.85 -0.56 8.62
N VAL A 315 21.99 -0.03 9.09
CA VAL A 315 23.01 -0.82 9.79
C VAL A 315 22.45 -1.31 11.13
N GLY A 316 21.88 -0.42 11.93
CA GLY A 316 21.27 -0.79 13.21
C GLY A 316 20.08 -1.74 13.06
N VAL A 317 19.31 -1.61 11.97
CA VAL A 317 18.25 -2.59 11.63
C VAL A 317 18.83 -3.98 11.39
N GLY A 318 19.93 -4.10 10.63
CA GLY A 318 20.55 -5.40 10.34
C GLY A 318 21.32 -6.01 11.49
N GLU A 319 21.75 -5.22 12.47
CA GLU A 319 22.40 -5.67 13.71
C GLU A 319 21.39 -6.18 14.76
N SER A 320 20.08 -5.95 14.55
CA SER A 320 19.02 -6.45 15.43
C SER A 320 18.91 -7.99 15.38
N THR A 321 18.52 -8.58 16.51
CA THR A 321 18.17 -10.02 16.60
C THR A 321 16.87 -10.36 15.86
N ASP A 322 16.07 -9.33 15.54
CA ASP A 322 14.92 -9.39 14.65
C ASP A 322 14.95 -8.15 13.74
N PRO A 323 15.65 -8.22 12.59
CA PRO A 323 15.79 -7.10 11.68
C PRO A 323 14.47 -6.61 11.10
N PHE A 324 13.51 -7.52 10.87
CA PHE A 324 12.24 -7.12 10.29
C PHE A 324 11.40 -6.32 11.29
N SER A 325 11.29 -6.80 12.53
CA SER A 325 10.64 -6.06 13.62
C SER A 325 11.30 -4.70 13.85
N ALA A 326 12.64 -4.65 13.86
CA ALA A 326 13.39 -3.40 13.99
C ALA A 326 13.15 -2.42 12.82
N TRP A 327 12.94 -2.94 11.60
CA TRP A 327 12.56 -2.12 10.44
C TRP A 327 11.15 -1.52 10.62
N VAL A 328 10.19 -2.33 11.10
CA VAL A 328 8.83 -1.86 11.41
C VAL A 328 8.87 -0.78 12.50
N ASP A 329 9.64 -0.98 13.58
CA ASP A 329 9.81 0.02 14.64
C ASP A 329 10.45 1.33 14.14
N ALA A 330 11.42 1.22 13.24
CA ALA A 330 12.05 2.38 12.65
C ALA A 330 11.08 3.16 11.73
N LEU A 331 10.24 2.46 10.97
CA LEU A 331 9.17 3.07 10.18
C LEU A 331 8.12 3.76 11.07
N ALA A 332 7.67 3.08 12.13
CA ALA A 332 6.74 3.63 13.12
C ALA A 332 7.30 4.90 13.79
N SER A 333 8.58 4.86 14.15
CA SER A 333 9.30 6.00 14.74
C SER A 333 9.52 7.17 13.79
N ALA A 334 9.38 6.94 12.47
CA ALA A 334 9.48 7.94 11.41
C ALA A 334 8.13 8.54 10.99
N VAL A 335 7.02 8.15 11.63
CA VAL A 335 5.77 8.91 11.55
C VAL A 335 5.93 10.19 12.37
N ALA A 336 5.55 11.33 11.79
CA ALA A 336 5.83 12.66 12.37
C ALA A 336 5.20 12.86 13.74
N ASP A 337 3.97 12.37 13.92
CA ASP A 337 3.29 12.34 15.21
C ASP A 337 3.17 10.89 15.70
N ARG A 338 4.05 10.51 16.63
CA ARG A 338 4.10 9.16 17.20
C ARG A 338 2.88 8.81 18.04
N SER A 339 2.12 9.80 18.52
CA SER A 339 0.89 9.55 19.29
C SER A 339 -0.22 8.93 18.44
N LEU A 340 -0.11 9.05 17.11
CA LEU A 340 -1.04 8.47 16.14
C LEU A 340 -0.74 7.00 15.85
N VAL A 341 0.44 6.51 16.24
CA VAL A 341 0.96 5.22 15.80
C VAL A 341 0.56 4.14 16.77
N ARG A 342 -0.03 3.07 16.21
CA ARG A 342 -0.28 1.81 16.87
C ARG A 342 0.44 0.72 16.09
N ARG A 343 1.34 0.03 16.78
CA ARG A 343 1.91 -1.22 16.28
C ARG A 343 0.87 -2.32 16.47
N LEU A 344 0.58 -3.04 15.40
CA LEU A 344 -0.32 -4.19 15.43
C LEU A 344 0.54 -5.42 15.28
N ASP A 345 0.77 -6.09 16.41
CA ASP A 345 1.40 -7.40 16.41
C ASP A 345 0.32 -8.46 16.43
N VAL A 346 0.18 -9.20 15.33
CA VAL A 346 -0.76 -10.32 15.28
C VAL A 346 0.02 -11.62 15.20
N ALA A 347 -0.10 -12.40 16.27
CA ALA A 347 0.42 -13.75 16.28
C ALA A 347 -0.39 -14.58 15.28
N LEU A 348 0.27 -15.09 14.25
CA LEU A 348 -0.31 -16.16 13.47
C LEU A 348 -0.39 -17.42 14.35
N PRO A 349 -1.55 -18.08 14.43
CA PRO A 349 -1.64 -19.34 15.14
C PRO A 349 -0.65 -20.31 14.51
N ARG A 350 0.10 -21.01 15.38
CA ARG A 350 0.94 -22.11 14.89
C ARG A 350 0.01 -23.27 14.52
N PRO A 351 0.30 -24.00 13.43
CA PRO A 351 -0.42 -25.23 13.12
C PRO A 351 -0.44 -26.14 14.37
N ALA A 352 -1.59 -26.71 14.69
CA ALA A 352 -1.71 -27.60 15.83
C ALA A 352 -0.70 -28.76 15.71
N GLY A 353 0.20 -28.90 16.67
CA GLY A 353 1.27 -29.91 16.66
C GLY A 353 2.60 -29.47 16.06
N ALA A 354 2.74 -28.22 15.60
CA ALA A 354 4.05 -27.67 15.27
C ALA A 354 4.90 -27.57 16.56
N GLU A 355 6.00 -28.32 16.63
CA GLU A 355 6.94 -28.18 17.75
C GLU A 355 7.40 -26.72 17.85
N PRO A 356 7.56 -26.18 19.08
CA PRO A 356 8.20 -24.88 19.23
C PRO A 356 9.53 -24.92 18.49
N PRO A 357 9.85 -23.88 17.71
CA PRO A 357 11.06 -23.90 16.88
C PRO A 357 12.23 -24.25 17.79
N ALA A 358 12.97 -25.31 17.42
CA ALA A 358 14.23 -25.64 18.04
C ALA A 358 15.05 -24.36 18.16
N ALA A 359 15.80 -24.20 19.26
CA ALA A 359 16.58 -23.00 19.55
C ALA A 359 17.22 -22.46 18.25
N ARG A 360 16.94 -21.19 17.92
CA ARG A 360 17.21 -20.59 16.60
C ARG A 360 18.60 -21.03 16.10
N PRO A 361 18.72 -21.55 14.86
CA PRO A 361 20.02 -21.87 14.30
C PRO A 361 20.91 -20.62 14.30
N PRO A 362 22.25 -20.78 14.30
CA PRO A 362 23.17 -19.66 14.20
C PRO A 362 22.79 -18.72 13.05
N ALA A 363 23.03 -17.42 13.23
CA ALA A 363 22.45 -16.30 12.48
C ALA A 363 22.53 -16.33 10.95
N GLU A 364 23.26 -17.27 10.36
CA GLU A 364 23.57 -17.33 8.93
C GLU A 364 22.41 -17.84 8.04
N HIS A 365 21.35 -18.42 8.62
CA HIS A 365 20.22 -19.01 7.87
C HIS A 365 18.83 -18.60 8.36
N VAL A 366 18.69 -17.45 9.03
CA VAL A 366 17.36 -16.98 9.43
C VAL A 366 16.64 -16.46 8.20
N ASP A 367 15.53 -17.09 7.81
CA ASP A 367 14.59 -16.48 6.87
C ASP A 367 13.92 -15.29 7.55
N TRP A 368 14.40 -14.10 7.24
CA TRP A 368 13.86 -12.87 7.82
C TRP A 368 12.42 -12.57 7.36
N HIS A 369 11.89 -13.35 6.42
CA HIS A 369 10.49 -13.24 6.00
C HIS A 369 9.53 -13.98 6.94
N ASP A 370 10.01 -14.86 7.82
CA ASP A 370 9.19 -15.73 8.68
C ASP A 370 8.37 -14.94 9.73
N GLY A 371 8.74 -13.67 10.01
CA GLY A 371 8.00 -12.75 10.90
C GLY A 371 7.14 -11.70 10.19
N ARG A 372 7.16 -11.63 8.85
CA ARG A 372 6.59 -10.47 8.11
C ARG A 372 5.08 -10.33 8.24
N LYS A 373 4.40 -11.45 8.47
CA LYS A 373 2.93 -11.51 8.55
C LYS A 373 2.37 -11.15 9.92
N GLY A 374 3.23 -10.76 10.87
CA GLY A 374 2.83 -10.52 12.24
C GLY A 374 3.04 -9.10 12.76
N SER A 375 3.67 -8.18 12.01
CA SER A 375 3.95 -6.82 12.51
C SER A 375 3.59 -5.75 11.49
N TRP A 376 2.58 -4.94 11.83
CA TRP A 376 2.06 -3.86 10.99
C TRP A 376 1.98 -2.54 11.74
N ILE A 377 1.80 -1.46 10.98
CA ILE A 377 1.68 -0.10 11.51
C ILE A 377 0.31 0.44 11.12
N LEU A 378 -0.45 0.88 12.12
CA LEU A 378 -1.62 1.72 11.92
C LEU A 378 -1.29 3.11 12.47
N ALA A 379 -1.21 4.12 11.60
CA ALA A 379 -1.17 5.52 12.01
C ALA A 379 -2.52 6.15 11.67
N ALA A 380 -3.24 6.68 12.65
CA ALA A 380 -4.55 7.29 12.43
C ALA A 380 -4.68 8.58 13.23
N ARG A 381 -5.10 9.67 12.59
CA ARG A 381 -5.43 10.91 13.32
C ARG A 381 -6.86 10.82 13.88
N ARG A 382 -7.08 11.45 15.04
CA ARG A 382 -8.36 11.35 15.76
C ARG A 382 -9.45 12.26 15.22
N SER A 383 -9.09 13.25 14.42
CA SER A 383 -10.01 14.26 13.91
C SER A 383 -9.54 14.70 12.53
N PHE A 384 -10.42 14.61 11.55
CA PHE A 384 -10.26 15.25 10.25
C PHE A 384 -11.42 16.21 10.11
N SER A 385 -11.19 17.48 10.44
CA SER A 385 -12.11 18.52 10.01
C SER A 385 -12.03 18.57 8.49
N VAL A 386 -13.13 18.30 7.80
CA VAL A 386 -13.25 18.71 6.40
C VAL A 386 -13.12 20.24 6.42
N PRO A 387 -12.11 20.83 5.75
CA PRO A 387 -12.04 22.27 5.61
C PRO A 387 -13.35 22.76 5.00
N ALA A 388 -14.00 23.74 5.65
CA ALA A 388 -15.28 24.29 5.22
C ALA A 388 -15.23 24.90 3.82
#